data_AF-A0A352CMT6-F1
#
_entry.id   AF-A0A352CMT6-F1
#
_cell.length_a   1.000
_cell.length_b   1.000
_cell.length_c   1.000
_cell.angle_alpha   90.00
_cell.angle_beta   90.00
_cell.angle_gamma   90.00
#
_symmetry.space_group_name_H-M   'P 1'
#
loop_
_entity.id
_entity.type
_entity.pdbx_description
1 polymer ?
#
loop_
_entity_poly.entity_id
_entity_poly.type
_entity_poly.pdbx_seq_one_letter_code
_entity_poly.pdbx_strand_id
1 'polypeptide(L)'
;LSFLEFNYMIMQAYDFMYLHDHYGVNMQFGGDDQWSNMLAGTELIRRKTGDDCFAMTQTLLMNKEGKKMGKTAKGAVWLDPAKTTPYEFYQYWRNIDDADVMMCFRLLTFRSLEEIADIAKWDDSRINEKKELLAHDLTELVHGREEADKAQ
;
A
#
# COMPACT_ATOMS: atom_id res chain seq x y z
N LEU A 1 -4.87 -11.02 -25.27
CA LEU A 1 -5.77 -11.40 -24.17
C LEU A 1 -6.36 -12.76 -24.49
N SER A 2 -6.17 -13.73 -23.61
CA SER A 2 -6.88 -15.02 -23.69
C SER A 2 -8.36 -14.84 -23.32
N PHE A 3 -9.18 -15.84 -23.64
CA PHE A 3 -10.59 -15.86 -23.21
C PHE A 3 -10.71 -15.78 -21.68
N LEU A 4 -9.81 -16.42 -20.94
CA LEU A 4 -9.82 -16.38 -19.47
C LEU A 4 -9.50 -14.98 -18.93
N GLU A 5 -8.48 -14.34 -19.48
CA GLU A 5 -8.09 -12.97 -19.09
C GLU A 5 -9.20 -11.95 -19.41
N PHE A 6 -9.92 -12.13 -20.53
CA PHE A 6 -11.04 -11.26 -20.88
C PHE A 6 -12.21 -11.35 -19.89
N ASN A 7 -12.45 -12.53 -19.31
CA ASN A 7 -13.54 -12.73 -18.35
C ASN A 7 -13.20 -12.29 -16.91
N TYR A 8 -11.96 -11.85 -16.64
CA TYR A 8 -11.55 -11.40 -15.31
C TYR A 8 -12.44 -10.27 -14.75
N MET A 9 -12.79 -9.29 -15.61
CA MET A 9 -13.66 -8.18 -15.21
C MET A 9 -15.03 -8.63 -14.72
N ILE A 10 -15.59 -9.68 -15.31
CA ILE A 10 -16.90 -10.21 -14.94
C ILE A 10 -16.84 -10.84 -13.55
N MET A 11 -15.77 -11.59 -13.26
CA MET A 11 -15.57 -12.20 -11.95
C MET A 11 -15.43 -11.14 -10.85
N GLN A 12 -14.56 -10.14 -11.04
CA GLN A 12 -14.37 -9.07 -10.05
C GLN A 12 -15.65 -8.23 -9.84
N ALA A 13 -16.42 -7.97 -10.90
CA ALA A 13 -17.70 -7.29 -10.77
C ALA A 13 -18.71 -8.11 -9.94
N TYR A 14 -18.75 -9.42 -10.16
CA TYR A 14 -19.60 -10.33 -9.40
C TYR A 14 -19.19 -10.41 -7.93
N ASP A 15 -17.89 -10.39 -7.62
CA ASP A 15 -17.40 -10.36 -6.24
C ASP A 15 -17.96 -9.15 -5.49
N PHE A 16 -17.99 -7.96 -6.12
CA PHE A 16 -18.57 -6.76 -5.49
C PHE A 16 -20.08 -6.94 -5.26
N MET A 17 -20.82 -7.42 -6.26
CA MET A 17 -22.26 -7.68 -6.10
C MET A 17 -22.55 -8.69 -4.99
N TYR A 18 -21.79 -9.78 -4.93
CA TYR A 18 -21.92 -10.78 -3.88
C TYR A 18 -21.69 -10.17 -2.50
N LEU A 19 -20.62 -9.39 -2.34
CA LEU A 19 -20.31 -8.73 -1.06
C LEU A 19 -21.35 -7.67 -0.67
N HIS A 20 -21.92 -6.98 -1.66
CA HIS A 20 -23.02 -6.05 -1.44
C HIS A 20 -24.26 -6.77 -0.90
N ASP A 21 -24.72 -7.81 -1.58
CA ASP A 21 -25.93 -8.54 -1.22
C ASP A 21 -25.81 -9.24 0.15
N HIS A 22 -24.62 -9.74 0.51
CA HIS A 22 -24.44 -10.58 1.71
C HIS A 22 -23.92 -9.80 2.92
N TYR A 23 -23.21 -8.68 2.72
CA TYR A 23 -22.55 -7.95 3.79
C TYR A 23 -22.80 -6.44 3.75
N GLY A 24 -23.58 -5.94 2.79
CA GLY A 24 -23.88 -4.51 2.65
C GLY A 24 -22.66 -3.69 2.23
N VAL A 25 -21.64 -4.29 1.61
CA VAL A 25 -20.47 -3.57 1.10
C VAL A 25 -20.93 -2.59 0.02
N ASN A 26 -20.65 -1.31 0.19
CA ASN A 26 -21.06 -0.25 -0.74
C ASN A 26 -19.89 0.54 -1.36
N MET A 27 -18.65 0.16 -1.05
CA MET A 27 -17.45 0.80 -1.58
C MET A 27 -16.33 -0.21 -1.82
N GLN A 28 -15.64 -0.08 -2.96
CA GLN A 28 -14.44 -0.86 -3.29
C GLN A 28 -13.22 0.06 -3.41
N PHE A 29 -12.11 -0.37 -2.81
CA PHE A 29 -10.80 0.29 -2.92
C PHE A 29 -9.84 -0.57 -3.73
N GLY A 30 -8.97 0.04 -4.52
CA GLY A 30 -7.96 -0.67 -5.28
C GLY A 30 -6.85 0.24 -5.79
N GLY A 31 -5.82 -0.35 -6.40
CA GLY A 31 -4.82 0.42 -7.15
C GLY A 31 -5.44 1.10 -8.36
N ASP A 32 -4.77 2.14 -8.87
CA ASP A 32 -5.19 2.88 -10.07
C ASP A 32 -5.44 1.98 -11.29
N ASP A 33 -4.69 0.88 -11.39
CA ASP A 33 -4.82 -0.14 -12.45
C ASP A 33 -6.11 -0.98 -12.37
N GLN A 34 -6.86 -0.89 -11.28
CA GLN A 34 -8.12 -1.64 -11.07
C GLN A 34 -9.37 -0.84 -11.41
N TRP A 35 -9.24 0.45 -11.76
CA TRP A 35 -10.38 1.38 -11.89
C TRP A 35 -11.54 0.84 -12.75
N SER A 36 -11.26 0.35 -13.96
CA SER A 36 -12.30 -0.17 -14.87
C SER A 36 -13.04 -1.38 -14.31
N ASN A 37 -12.36 -2.23 -13.54
CA ASN A 37 -12.93 -3.44 -12.98
C ASN A 37 -13.85 -3.10 -11.80
N MET A 38 -13.44 -2.15 -10.95
CA MET A 38 -14.26 -1.68 -9.83
C MET A 38 -15.54 -1.00 -10.34
N LEU A 39 -15.44 -0.18 -11.40
CA LEU A 39 -16.61 0.44 -12.03
C LEU A 39 -17.58 -0.58 -12.65
N ALA A 40 -17.06 -1.70 -13.18
CA ALA A 40 -17.91 -2.78 -13.66
C ALA A 40 -18.74 -3.40 -12.52
N GLY A 41 -18.17 -3.51 -11.31
CA GLY A 41 -18.88 -3.93 -10.11
C GLY A 41 -19.96 -2.94 -9.67
N THR A 42 -19.64 -1.64 -9.61
CA THR A 42 -20.65 -0.60 -9.27
C THR A 42 -21.81 -0.57 -10.27
N GLU A 43 -21.52 -0.73 -11.57
CA GLU A 43 -22.52 -0.78 -12.62
C GLU A 43 -23.39 -2.05 -12.52
N LEU A 44 -22.79 -3.20 -12.19
CA LEU A 44 -23.52 -4.45 -12.01
C LEU A 44 -24.52 -4.35 -10.86
N ILE A 45 -24.10 -3.83 -9.70
CA ILE A 45 -24.97 -3.61 -8.53
C ILE A 45 -26.13 -2.69 -8.91
N ARG A 46 -25.84 -1.51 -9.51
CA ARG A 46 -26.88 -0.57 -9.93
C ARG A 46 -27.91 -1.20 -10.87
N ARG A 47 -27.47 -2.09 -11.78
CA ARG A 47 -28.38 -2.79 -12.71
C ARG A 47 -29.21 -3.89 -12.07
N LYS A 48 -28.71 -4.51 -10.99
CA LYS A 48 -29.32 -5.69 -10.38
C LYS A 48 -30.21 -5.36 -9.19
N THR A 49 -29.80 -4.39 -8.38
CA THR A 49 -30.51 -4.01 -7.15
C THR A 49 -31.10 -2.61 -7.25
N GLY A 50 -30.49 -1.74 -8.06
CA GLY A 50 -30.84 -0.31 -8.13
C GLY A 50 -30.06 0.57 -7.16
N ASP A 51 -29.16 -0.03 -6.36
CA ASP A 51 -28.38 0.69 -5.36
C ASP A 51 -27.16 1.40 -5.97
N ASP A 52 -26.75 2.49 -5.33
CA ASP A 52 -25.51 3.19 -5.64
C ASP A 52 -24.35 2.62 -4.81
N CYS A 53 -23.26 2.31 -5.48
CA CYS A 53 -22.00 1.86 -4.88
C CYS A 53 -20.83 2.68 -5.42
N PHE A 54 -19.75 2.74 -4.64
CA PHE A 54 -18.62 3.62 -4.89
C PHE A 54 -17.34 2.86 -5.19
N ALA A 55 -16.44 3.48 -5.95
CA ALA A 55 -15.09 2.98 -6.17
C ALA A 55 -14.10 4.11 -5.87
N MET A 56 -12.99 3.78 -5.22
CA MET A 56 -11.89 4.71 -4.97
C MET A 56 -10.56 4.04 -5.32
N THR A 57 -9.74 4.73 -6.10
CA THR A 57 -8.37 4.30 -6.37
C THR A 57 -7.39 4.93 -5.41
N GLN A 58 -6.33 4.19 -5.12
CA GLN A 58 -5.15 4.68 -4.43
C GLN A 58 -4.03 4.94 -5.43
N THR A 59 -3.29 6.03 -5.22
CA THR A 59 -2.13 6.35 -6.04
C THR A 59 -1.03 5.32 -5.86
N LEU A 60 -0.30 5.06 -6.94
CA LEU A 60 0.86 4.17 -6.90
C LEU A 60 1.96 4.79 -6.03
N LEU A 61 2.58 3.99 -5.18
CA LEU A 61 3.76 4.40 -4.41
C LEU A 61 4.97 4.53 -5.35
N MET A 62 5.30 5.79 -5.67
CA MET A 62 6.41 6.16 -6.53
C MET A 62 7.40 7.03 -5.76
N ASN A 63 8.70 6.86 -6.02
CA ASN A 63 9.72 7.78 -5.52
C ASN A 63 9.68 9.10 -6.31
N LYS A 64 10.47 10.10 -5.89
CA LYS A 64 10.54 11.39 -6.59
C LYS A 64 10.96 11.31 -8.06
N GLU A 65 11.68 10.27 -8.48
CA GLU A 65 12.04 10.05 -9.88
C GLU A 65 10.94 9.35 -10.69
N GLY A 66 9.77 9.08 -10.08
CA GLY A 66 8.62 8.43 -10.73
C GLY A 66 8.76 6.91 -10.87
N LYS A 67 9.72 6.29 -10.20
CA LYS A 67 9.93 4.85 -10.17
C LYS A 67 9.10 4.21 -9.06
N LYS A 68 8.45 3.08 -9.36
CA LYS A 68 7.71 2.29 -8.35
C LYS A 68 8.65 1.85 -7.21
N MET A 69 8.27 2.16 -5.98
CA MET A 69 8.94 1.66 -4.78
C MET A 69 8.62 0.17 -4.56
N GLY A 70 9.42 -0.52 -3.74
CA GLY A 70 9.31 -1.96 -3.48
C GLY A 70 10.00 -2.86 -4.51
N LYS A 71 10.72 -2.28 -5.49
CA LYS A 71 11.58 -3.03 -6.43
C LYS A 71 13.04 -2.66 -6.26
N THR A 72 13.85 -3.62 -5.82
CA THR A 72 15.32 -3.53 -5.77
C THR A 72 15.94 -4.12 -7.03
N ALA A 73 17.26 -3.94 -7.20
CA ALA A 73 18.02 -4.65 -8.24
C ALA A 73 17.96 -6.19 -8.08
N LYS A 74 17.68 -6.68 -6.88
CA LYS A 74 17.53 -8.12 -6.57
C LYS A 74 16.08 -8.63 -6.71
N GLY A 75 15.12 -7.76 -7.04
CA GLY A 75 13.70 -8.11 -7.18
C GLY A 75 12.79 -7.40 -6.17
N ALA A 76 11.62 -7.98 -5.91
CA ALA A 76 10.63 -7.42 -5.00
C ALA A 76 11.09 -7.47 -3.53
N VAL A 77 10.65 -6.50 -2.74
CA VAL A 77 10.73 -6.54 -1.27
C VAL A 77 9.51 -7.31 -0.77
N TRP A 78 9.70 -8.52 -0.28
CA TRP A 78 8.60 -9.39 0.16
C TRP A 78 8.26 -9.15 1.63
N LEU A 79 6.99 -9.38 1.99
CA LEU A 79 6.55 -9.39 3.40
C LEU A 79 6.83 -10.74 4.10
N ASP A 80 7.09 -11.79 3.32
CA ASP A 80 7.41 -13.11 3.84
C ASP A 80 8.89 -13.14 4.29
N PRO A 81 9.17 -13.39 5.59
CA PRO A 81 10.53 -13.38 6.12
C PRO A 81 11.45 -14.46 5.50
N ALA A 82 10.88 -15.51 4.88
CA ALA A 82 11.66 -16.51 4.17
C ALA A 82 12.16 -16.04 2.80
N LYS A 83 11.59 -14.94 2.26
CA LYS A 83 11.95 -14.36 0.94
C LYS A 83 12.70 -13.05 1.06
N THR A 84 12.38 -12.25 2.07
CA THR A 84 13.11 -11.04 2.44
C THR A 84 13.20 -11.04 3.94
N THR A 85 14.40 -11.21 4.48
CA THR A 85 14.57 -11.28 5.94
C THR A 85 14.15 -9.96 6.60
N PRO A 86 13.71 -9.95 7.87
CA PRO A 86 13.35 -8.71 8.56
C PRO A 86 14.47 -7.66 8.53
N TYR A 87 15.72 -8.10 8.63
CA TYR A 87 16.89 -7.24 8.45
C TYR A 87 16.95 -6.62 7.04
N GLU A 88 16.82 -7.42 5.97
CA GLU A 88 16.81 -6.89 4.61
C GLU A 88 15.62 -5.94 4.34
N PHE A 89 14.45 -6.23 4.93
CA PHE A 89 13.28 -5.37 4.86
C PHE A 89 13.53 -4.02 5.55
N TYR A 90 14.04 -4.05 6.78
CA TYR A 90 14.46 -2.85 7.51
C TYR A 90 15.50 -2.05 6.70
N GLN A 91 16.55 -2.71 6.21
CA GLN A 91 17.61 -2.08 5.43
C GLN A 91 17.09 -1.46 4.13
N TYR A 92 16.07 -2.05 3.48
CA TYR A 92 15.46 -1.43 2.32
C TYR A 92 14.85 -0.06 2.65
N TRP A 93 14.01 0.01 3.68
CA TRP A 93 13.37 1.27 4.11
C TRP A 93 14.35 2.27 4.68
N ARG A 94 15.39 1.81 5.38
CA ARG A 94 16.46 2.64 5.92
C ARG A 94 17.29 3.32 4.83
N ASN A 95 17.31 2.76 3.62
CA ASN A 95 18.13 3.20 2.50
C ASN A 95 17.34 3.88 1.37
N ILE A 96 16.04 4.18 1.55
CA ILE A 96 15.31 5.02 0.59
C ILE A 96 15.87 6.44 0.53
N ASP A 97 15.58 7.19 -0.52
CA ASP A 97 16.03 8.57 -0.67
C ASP A 97 15.43 9.49 0.42
N ASP A 98 16.23 10.43 0.92
CA ASP A 98 15.84 11.40 1.97
C ASP A 98 14.52 12.11 1.62
N ALA A 99 14.39 12.38 0.33
CA ALA A 99 13.27 13.02 -0.32
C ALA A 99 11.92 12.28 -0.13
N ASP A 100 11.94 10.95 -0.02
CA ASP A 100 10.76 10.10 0.02
C ASP A 100 10.30 9.77 1.45
N VAL A 101 11.18 9.92 2.45
CA VAL A 101 10.94 9.52 3.83
C VAL A 101 9.62 10.05 4.39
N MET A 102 9.38 11.36 4.23
CA MET A 102 8.16 11.99 4.75
C MET A 102 6.90 11.62 3.97
N MET A 103 7.02 11.23 2.70
CA MET A 103 5.90 10.68 1.94
C MET A 103 5.58 9.28 2.45
N CYS A 104 6.60 8.43 2.64
CA CYS A 104 6.43 7.08 3.17
C CYS A 104 5.80 7.07 4.56
N PHE A 105 6.18 7.99 5.46
CA PHE A 105 5.50 8.14 6.76
C PHE A 105 3.98 8.32 6.60
N ARG A 106 3.56 9.22 5.71
CA ARG A 106 2.14 9.54 5.49
C ARG A 106 1.34 8.42 4.85
N LEU A 107 1.99 7.60 4.01
CA LEU A 107 1.30 6.58 3.22
C LEU A 107 1.36 5.19 3.85
N LEU A 108 2.39 4.89 4.64
CA LEU A 108 2.71 3.52 5.04
C LEU A 108 2.73 3.28 6.55
N THR A 109 2.61 4.33 7.37
CA THR A 109 2.62 4.18 8.84
C THR A 109 1.27 4.56 9.45
N PHE A 110 1.05 4.12 10.68
CA PHE A 110 -0.12 4.49 11.49
C PHE A 110 0.12 5.71 12.39
N ARG A 111 1.22 6.46 12.18
CA ARG A 111 1.46 7.71 12.89
C ARG A 111 0.40 8.74 12.53
N SER A 112 0.01 9.53 13.53
CA SER A 112 -0.88 10.67 13.32
C SER A 112 -0.23 11.75 12.44
N LEU A 113 -1.05 12.56 11.77
CA LEU A 113 -0.54 13.66 10.95
C LEU A 113 0.23 14.69 11.80
N GLU A 114 -0.16 14.85 13.06
CA GLU A 114 0.53 15.68 14.05
C GLU A 114 1.95 15.14 14.34
N GLU A 115 2.09 13.84 14.63
CA GLU A 115 3.41 13.22 14.86
C GLU A 115 4.31 13.34 13.63
N ILE A 116 3.75 13.10 12.43
CA ILE A 116 4.47 13.23 11.17
C ILE A 116 4.90 14.69 10.95
N ALA A 117 4.04 15.67 11.27
CA ALA A 117 4.37 17.08 11.17
C ALA A 117 5.48 17.49 12.15
N ASP A 118 5.53 16.89 13.35
CA ASP A 118 6.59 17.14 14.31
C ASP A 118 7.92 16.51 13.88
N ILE A 119 7.91 15.30 13.33
CA ILE A 119 9.09 14.67 12.71
C ILE A 119 9.60 15.53 11.53
N ALA A 120 8.69 16.10 10.73
CA ALA A 120 9.06 16.96 9.61
C ALA A 120 9.85 18.22 10.05
N LYS A 121 9.62 18.74 11.26
CA LYS A 121 10.31 19.91 11.82
C LYS A 121 11.72 19.60 12.32
N TRP A 122 12.09 18.32 12.47
CA TRP A 122 13.44 17.98 12.92
C TRP A 122 14.47 18.46 11.90
N ASP A 123 15.60 18.92 12.42
CA ASP A 123 16.74 19.38 11.63
C ASP A 123 17.19 18.35 10.57
N ASP A 124 17.69 18.84 9.44
CA ASP A 124 18.13 17.99 8.33
C ASP A 124 19.30 17.07 8.73
N SER A 125 20.12 17.46 9.72
CA SER A 125 21.15 16.59 10.30
C SER A 125 20.60 15.30 10.91
N ARG A 126 19.30 15.28 11.27
CA ARG A 126 18.60 14.12 11.86
C ARG A 126 17.90 13.25 10.81
N ILE A 127 18.24 13.39 9.52
CA ILE A 127 17.64 12.57 8.45
C ILE A 127 17.84 11.07 8.67
N ASN A 128 19.00 10.67 9.20
CA ASN A 128 19.28 9.27 9.54
C ASN A 128 18.32 8.74 10.60
N GLU A 129 18.03 9.53 11.64
CA GLU A 129 17.05 9.18 12.67
C GLU A 129 15.64 9.06 12.09
N LYS A 130 15.25 9.93 11.16
CA LYS A 130 13.95 9.83 10.46
C LYS A 130 13.84 8.51 9.68
N LYS A 131 14.92 8.09 9.01
CA LYS A 131 14.97 6.85 8.24
C LYS A 131 14.95 5.60 9.13
N GLU A 132 15.65 5.63 10.25
CA GLU A 132 15.63 4.54 11.25
C GLU A 132 14.24 4.40 11.83
N LEU A 133 13.61 5.51 12.19
CA LEU A 133 12.25 5.53 12.72
C LEU A 133 11.24 4.95 11.71
N LEU A 134 11.32 5.37 10.44
CA LEU A 134 10.46 4.83 9.38
C LEU A 134 10.68 3.33 9.18
N ALA A 135 11.95 2.90 9.07
CA ALA A 135 12.29 1.51 8.85
C ALA A 135 11.85 0.63 10.03
N HIS A 136 11.96 1.16 11.26
CA HIS A 136 11.49 0.52 12.48
C HIS A 136 9.97 0.35 12.45
N ASP A 137 9.21 1.43 12.22
CA ASP A 137 7.73 1.38 12.19
C ASP A 137 7.21 0.36 11.16
N LEU A 138 7.82 0.33 9.97
CA LEU A 138 7.41 -0.58 8.90
C LEU A 138 7.80 -2.02 9.19
N THR A 139 8.99 -2.25 9.77
CA THR A 139 9.42 -3.59 10.17
C THR A 139 8.58 -4.12 11.33
N GLU A 140 8.24 -3.26 12.30
CA GLU A 140 7.36 -3.61 13.41
C GLU A 140 5.97 -4.00 12.90
N LEU A 141 5.42 -3.24 11.95
CA LEU A 141 4.11 -3.52 11.37
C LEU A 141 4.06 -4.88 10.65
N VAL A 142 5.12 -5.26 9.95
CA VAL A 142 5.13 -6.47 9.08
C VAL A 142 5.66 -7.70 9.82
N HIS A 143 6.72 -7.56 10.59
CA HIS A 143 7.48 -8.65 11.20
C HIS A 143 7.41 -8.67 12.73
N GLY A 144 6.74 -7.69 13.33
CA GLY A 144 6.59 -7.56 14.79
C GLY A 144 7.74 -6.82 15.45
N ARG A 145 7.48 -6.36 16.68
CA ARG A 145 8.37 -5.49 17.45
C ARG A 145 9.76 -6.11 17.69
N GLU A 146 9.80 -7.39 18.08
CA GLU A 146 11.05 -8.07 18.41
C GLU A 146 12.01 -8.11 17.21
N GLU A 147 11.50 -8.36 16.02
CA GLU A 147 12.32 -8.40 14.80
C GLU A 147 12.74 -6.99 14.36
N ALA A 148 11.89 -5.99 14.55
CA ALA A 148 12.24 -4.59 14.30
C ALA A 148 13.37 -4.09 15.21
N ASP A 149 13.29 -4.39 16.51
CA ASP A 149 14.32 -4.02 17.48
C ASP A 149 15.67 -4.75 17.22
N LYS A 150 15.63 -5.98 16.69
CA LYS A 150 16.84 -6.72 16.25
C LYS A 150 17.45 -6.19 14.96
N ALA A 151 16.62 -5.66 14.07
CA ALA A 151 17.04 -5.20 12.74
C ALA A 151 17.61 -3.77 12.73
N GLN A 152 17.32 -2.98 13.77
CA GLN A 152 17.79 -1.62 13.99
C GLN A 152 19.30 -1.55 14.21
#